data_AF-A0A2G9U9E9-F1
#
_entry.id   AF-A0A2G9U9E9-F1
#
_cell.length_a   1.000
_cell.length_b   1.000
_cell.length_c   1.000
_cell.angle_alpha   90.00
_cell.angle_beta   90.00
_cell.angle_gamma   90.00
#
_symmetry.space_group_name_H-M   'P 1'
#
loop_
_entity.id
_entity.type
_entity.pdbx_description
1 polymer ?
#
loop_
_entity_poly.entity_id
_entity_poly.type
_entity_poly.pdbx_seq_one_letter_code
_entity_poly.pdbx_strand_id
1 'polypeptide(L)'
;MDHKTIYFDVTSFLFYVVCQLRDSGGPRPVGYFSKERTSPDGHNLSCILVFPAFQRQGFGSFLIQLSYELSRREGIQGSPEKPLSDLGAASFHHYWAYIIVDYLSGLMDTAWIRVSELAKSLGMQAEDVVDTLHWLQLCDPTVMSEAPDDYELWVHVYIKHLDSLRNTAARPPRLMLNSRLLHWRPNI
;
A
#
# COMPACT_ATOMS: atom_id res chain seq x y z
N MET A 1 6.05 -9.98 16.40
CA MET A 1 4.59 -9.75 16.25
C MET A 1 4.14 -9.21 17.60
N ASP A 2 4.63 -8.02 17.94
CA ASP A 2 4.88 -7.69 19.35
C ASP A 2 3.84 -6.72 19.92
N HIS A 3 2.81 -6.40 19.13
CA HIS A 3 1.79 -5.39 19.45
C HIS A 3 0.35 -5.87 19.20
N LYS A 4 0.10 -7.18 19.04
CA LYS A 4 -1.29 -7.65 18.93
C LYS A 4 -1.92 -7.83 20.28
N THR A 5 -2.92 -7.01 20.57
CA THR A 5 -3.95 -7.32 21.56
C THR A 5 -4.64 -8.61 21.12
N ILE A 6 -4.56 -9.66 21.95
CA ILE A 6 -5.25 -10.93 21.67
C ILE A 6 -6.75 -10.68 21.86
N TYR A 7 -7.45 -10.44 20.76
CA TYR A 7 -8.90 -10.52 20.74
C TYR A 7 -9.31 -11.99 20.63
N PHE A 8 -9.91 -12.54 21.69
CA PHE A 8 -10.55 -13.86 21.64
C PHE A 8 -11.77 -13.85 20.70
N ASP A 9 -12.31 -12.66 20.42
CA ASP A 9 -13.35 -12.45 19.42
C ASP A 9 -12.74 -12.06 18.07
N VAL A 10 -12.71 -13.02 17.16
CA VAL A 10 -12.25 -12.84 15.77
C VAL A 10 -13.39 -12.52 14.80
N THR A 11 -14.64 -12.46 15.28
CA THR A 11 -15.82 -12.32 14.41
C THR A 11 -15.87 -10.98 13.68
N SER A 12 -15.26 -9.94 14.27
CA SER A 12 -15.11 -8.60 13.69
C SER A 12 -14.09 -8.53 12.54
N PHE A 13 -13.35 -9.61 12.26
CA PHE A 13 -12.28 -9.62 11.26
C PHE A 13 -12.58 -10.56 10.09
N LEU A 14 -12.14 -10.14 8.91
CA LEU A 14 -11.92 -10.97 7.75
C LEU A 14 -10.44 -11.33 7.68
N PHE A 15 -10.14 -12.56 7.27
CA PHE A 15 -8.78 -13.05 7.10
C PHE A 15 -8.55 -13.45 5.65
N TYR A 16 -7.56 -12.83 5.02
CA TYR A 16 -7.15 -13.11 3.64
C TYR A 16 -5.84 -13.89 3.67
N VAL A 17 -5.93 -15.19 3.39
CA VAL A 17 -4.80 -16.12 3.45
C VAL A 17 -4.24 -16.37 2.05
N VAL A 18 -2.94 -16.14 1.87
CA VAL A 18 -2.25 -16.47 0.63
C VAL A 18 -1.62 -17.85 0.76
N CYS A 19 -1.85 -18.67 -0.26
CA CYS A 19 -1.30 -20.02 -0.36
C CYS A 19 -0.43 -20.13 -1.62
N GLN A 20 0.73 -20.78 -1.48
CA GLN A 20 1.50 -21.26 -2.62
C GLN A 20 0.94 -22.61 -3.06
N LEU A 21 0.57 -22.73 -4.33
CA LEU A 21 0.19 -24.00 -4.94
C LEU A 21 1.45 -24.79 -5.33
N ARG A 22 1.37 -26.11 -5.23
CA ARG A 22 2.43 -27.04 -5.62
C ARG A 22 1.86 -28.04 -6.61
N ASP A 23 2.67 -28.44 -7.59
CA ASP A 23 2.27 -29.42 -8.60
C ASP A 23 1.90 -30.77 -7.97
N SER A 24 2.58 -31.14 -6.89
CA SER A 24 2.23 -32.28 -6.04
C SER A 24 1.93 -31.81 -4.61
N GLY A 25 0.68 -31.95 -4.19
CA GLY A 25 0.21 -31.64 -2.84
C GLY A 25 -0.89 -30.57 -2.79
N GLY A 26 -1.37 -30.30 -1.58
CA GLY A 26 -2.38 -29.26 -1.33
C GLY A 26 -1.80 -27.84 -1.25
N PRO A 27 -2.66 -26.82 -1.20
CA PRO A 27 -2.25 -25.43 -1.01
C PRO A 27 -1.45 -25.28 0.29
N ARG A 28 -0.31 -24.58 0.22
CA ARG A 28 0.54 -24.29 1.38
C ARG A 28 0.40 -22.83 1.79
N PRO A 29 -0.21 -22.52 2.95
CA PRO A 29 -0.28 -21.15 3.45
C PRO A 29 1.12 -20.53 3.63
N VAL A 30 1.31 -19.31 3.13
CA VAL A 30 2.60 -18.57 3.21
C VAL A 30 2.51 -17.29 4.05
N GLY A 31 1.30 -16.77 4.22
CA GLY A 31 1.03 -15.57 4.99
C GLY A 31 -0.43 -15.18 4.92
N TYR A 32 -0.80 -14.17 5.68
CA TYR A 32 -2.15 -13.62 5.69
C TYR A 32 -2.12 -12.14 6.03
N PHE A 33 -3.24 -11.46 5.76
CA PHE A 33 -3.58 -10.24 6.47
C PHE A 33 -5.01 -10.33 7.03
N SER A 34 -5.27 -9.58 8.10
CA SER A 34 -6.59 -9.38 8.66
C SER A 34 -7.10 -7.98 8.33
N LYS A 35 -8.41 -7.85 8.19
CA LYS A 35 -9.11 -6.59 7.94
C LYS A 35 -10.40 -6.58 8.77
N GLU A 36 -10.66 -5.51 9.50
CA GLU A 36 -11.95 -5.33 10.17
C GLU A 36 -13.11 -5.32 9.17
N ARG A 37 -14.23 -5.92 9.55
CA ARG A 37 -15.47 -5.86 8.76
C ARG A 37 -15.96 -4.42 8.62
N THR A 38 -15.82 -3.65 9.68
CA THR A 38 -16.14 -2.23 9.75
C THR A 38 -14.95 -1.54 10.39
N SER A 39 -14.26 -0.67 9.66
CA SER A 39 -13.14 0.11 10.17
C SER A 39 -13.52 1.60 10.16
N PRO A 40 -13.79 2.22 11.32
CA PRO A 40 -14.14 3.64 11.40
C PRO A 40 -13.08 4.55 10.79
N ASP A 41 -11.81 4.18 10.95
CA ASP A 41 -10.65 4.93 10.47
C ASP A 41 -10.25 4.55 9.02
N GLY A 42 -11.08 3.77 8.33
CA GLY A 42 -10.84 3.38 6.94
C GLY A 42 -9.63 2.48 6.74
N HIS A 43 -9.22 1.72 7.76
CA HIS A 43 -8.08 0.83 7.65
C HIS A 43 -8.42 -0.39 6.78
N ASN A 44 -7.60 -0.62 5.74
CA ASN A 44 -7.78 -1.75 4.84
C ASN A 44 -7.02 -3.01 5.29
N LEU A 45 -6.17 -2.86 6.31
CA LEU A 45 -5.30 -3.90 6.83
C LEU A 45 -5.00 -3.63 8.32
N SER A 46 -5.47 -4.51 9.19
CA SER A 46 -5.23 -4.43 10.65
C SER A 46 -3.93 -5.15 11.03
N CYS A 47 -3.68 -6.30 10.40
CA CYS A 47 -2.44 -7.02 10.60
C CYS A 47 -2.00 -7.71 9.33
N ILE A 48 -0.68 -7.80 9.15
CA ILE A 48 -0.05 -8.60 8.11
C ILE A 48 1.00 -9.53 8.73
N LEU A 49 1.09 -10.74 8.20
CA LEU A 49 2.15 -11.68 8.54
C LEU A 49 2.53 -12.49 7.31
N VAL A 50 3.82 -12.48 6.99
CA VAL A 50 4.44 -13.53 6.16
C VAL A 50 5.14 -14.50 7.11
N PHE A 51 4.84 -15.78 6.98
CA PHE A 51 5.46 -16.79 7.83
C PHE A 51 6.99 -16.79 7.64
N PRO A 52 7.78 -17.00 8.71
CA PRO A 52 9.24 -16.83 8.66
C PRO A 52 9.94 -17.54 7.49
N ALA A 53 9.54 -18.77 7.17
CA ALA A 53 10.12 -19.56 6.08
C ALA A 53 9.88 -18.98 4.67
N PHE A 54 8.98 -18.01 4.54
CA PHE A 54 8.57 -17.40 3.27
C PHE A 54 8.89 -15.90 3.18
N GLN A 55 9.52 -15.33 4.21
CA GLN A 55 9.89 -13.92 4.20
C GLN A 55 10.91 -13.61 3.08
N ARG A 56 10.93 -12.35 2.64
CA ARG A 56 11.83 -11.84 1.58
C ARG A 56 11.65 -12.50 0.20
N GLN A 57 10.56 -13.23 -0.02
CA GLN A 57 10.23 -13.85 -1.31
C GLN A 57 9.17 -13.08 -2.13
N GLY A 58 8.72 -11.92 -1.64
CA GLY A 58 7.74 -11.06 -2.32
C GLY A 58 6.31 -11.17 -1.78
N PHE A 59 6.01 -12.15 -0.92
CA PHE A 59 4.65 -12.36 -0.40
C PHE A 59 4.11 -11.19 0.44
N GLY A 60 4.97 -10.46 1.15
CA GLY A 60 4.54 -9.28 1.93
C GLY A 60 3.98 -8.19 1.03
N SER A 61 4.70 -7.84 -0.03
CA SER A 61 4.23 -6.89 -1.04
C SER A 61 2.98 -7.41 -1.77
N PHE A 62 2.89 -8.71 -2.05
CA PHE A 62 1.69 -9.29 -2.66
C PHE A 62 0.45 -9.17 -1.76
N LEU A 63 0.58 -9.39 -0.46
CA LEU A 63 -0.50 -9.21 0.52
C LEU A 63 -0.95 -7.73 0.60
N ILE A 64 0.00 -6.79 0.56
CA ILE A 64 -0.30 -5.34 0.52
C ILE A 64 -1.03 -4.98 -0.78
N GLN A 65 -0.55 -5.45 -1.94
CA GLN A 65 -1.24 -5.23 -3.22
C GLN A 65 -2.68 -5.75 -3.17
N LEU A 66 -2.90 -6.92 -2.58
CA LEU A 66 -4.23 -7.50 -2.40
C LEU A 66 -5.12 -6.61 -1.52
N SER A 67 -4.62 -6.09 -0.38
CA SER A 67 -5.45 -5.22 0.49
C SER A 67 -5.90 -3.94 -0.21
N TYR A 68 -5.03 -3.32 -1.01
CA TYR A 68 -5.38 -2.15 -1.83
C TYR A 68 -6.35 -2.49 -2.97
N GLU A 69 -6.20 -3.64 -3.62
CA GLU A 69 -7.15 -4.07 -4.66
C GLU A 69 -8.56 -4.32 -4.09
N LEU A 70 -8.67 -4.86 -2.87
CA LEU A 70 -9.97 -4.97 -2.19
C LEU A 70 -10.58 -3.59 -1.91
N SER A 71 -9.78 -2.66 -1.39
CA SER A 71 -10.20 -1.28 -1.11
C SER A 71 -10.71 -0.59 -2.38
N ARG A 72 -10.00 -0.78 -3.50
CA ARG A 72 -10.39 -0.29 -4.83
C ARG A 72 -11.76 -0.80 -5.26
N ARG A 73 -12.05 -2.08 -5.02
CA ARG A 73 -13.35 -2.69 -5.35
C ARG A 73 -14.49 -2.27 -4.44
N GLU A 74 -14.18 -1.89 -3.21
CA GLU A 74 -15.13 -1.29 -2.27
C GLU A 74 -15.36 0.20 -2.54
N GLY A 75 -14.50 0.83 -3.35
CA GLY A 75 -14.55 2.26 -3.61
C GLY A 75 -14.04 3.12 -2.45
N ILE A 76 -13.17 2.57 -1.60
CA ILE A 76 -12.58 3.27 -0.45
C ILE A 76 -11.06 3.47 -0.63
N GLN A 77 -10.53 4.53 -0.04
CA GLN A 77 -9.09 4.73 0.10
C GLN A 77 -8.57 3.90 1.28
N GLY A 78 -7.41 3.27 1.11
CA GLY A 78 -6.83 2.36 2.09
C GLY A 78 -5.58 2.90 2.76
N SER A 79 -5.47 2.66 4.07
CA SER A 79 -4.25 2.76 4.88
C SER A 79 -4.17 1.53 5.79
N PRO A 80 -2.97 1.06 6.17
CA PRO A 80 -2.85 0.10 7.26
C PRO A 80 -3.14 0.75 8.62
N GLU A 81 -3.49 -0.08 9.59
CA GLU A 81 -3.51 0.29 11.01
C GLU A 81 -2.08 0.60 11.50
N LYS A 82 -1.96 1.66 12.31
CA LYS A 82 -0.69 2.16 12.86
C LYS A 82 -0.64 1.89 14.38
N PRO A 83 0.53 1.64 14.99
CA PRO A 83 1.86 1.64 14.38
C PRO A 83 2.21 0.36 13.62
N LEU A 84 2.98 0.52 12.53
CA LEU A 84 3.55 -0.61 11.79
C LEU A 84 4.80 -1.16 12.47
N SER A 85 5.03 -2.48 12.39
CA SER A 85 6.36 -3.06 12.69
C SER A 85 7.40 -2.58 11.68
N ASP A 86 8.69 -2.55 12.03
CA ASP A 86 9.78 -2.14 11.13
C ASP A 86 9.75 -2.83 9.76
N LEU A 87 9.54 -4.16 9.74
CA LEU A 87 9.42 -4.93 8.51
C LEU A 87 8.16 -4.56 7.71
N GLY A 88 7.07 -4.26 8.41
CA GLY A 88 5.83 -3.76 7.83
C GLY A 88 6.04 -2.39 7.18
N ALA A 89 6.59 -1.42 7.92
CA ALA A 89 6.89 -0.08 7.43
C ALA A 89 7.76 -0.11 6.17
N ALA A 90 8.85 -0.89 6.19
CA ALA A 90 9.70 -1.06 5.02
C ALA A 90 8.96 -1.64 3.80
N SER A 91 8.02 -2.57 4.03
CA SER A 91 7.22 -3.18 2.95
C SER A 91 6.18 -2.21 2.38
N PHE A 92 5.52 -1.42 3.23
CA PHE A 92 4.55 -0.40 2.81
C PHE A 92 5.23 0.76 2.08
N HIS A 93 6.34 1.30 2.60
CA HIS A 93 7.10 2.35 1.92
C HIS A 93 7.55 1.92 0.53
N HIS A 94 8.04 0.68 0.39
CA HIS A 94 8.40 0.14 -0.92
C HIS A 94 7.20 0.06 -1.87
N TYR A 95 6.05 -0.43 -1.39
CA TYR A 95 4.83 -0.52 -2.20
C TYR A 95 4.33 0.87 -2.63
N TRP A 96 4.21 1.81 -1.68
CA TRP A 96 3.75 3.18 -1.93
C TRP A 96 4.67 3.92 -2.90
N ALA A 97 5.98 3.81 -2.70
CA ALA A 97 6.93 4.42 -3.62
C ALA A 97 6.82 3.85 -5.04
N TYR A 98 6.70 2.53 -5.17
CA TYR A 98 6.46 1.91 -6.47
C TYR A 98 5.21 2.47 -7.14
N ILE A 99 4.04 2.45 -6.49
CA ILE A 99 2.79 2.87 -7.14
C ILE A 99 2.74 4.38 -7.43
N ILE A 100 3.32 5.22 -6.56
CA ILE A 100 3.40 6.67 -6.79
C ILE A 100 4.29 6.94 -8.00
N VAL A 101 5.51 6.39 -8.01
CA VAL A 101 6.46 6.65 -9.10
C VAL A 101 5.95 6.05 -10.41
N ASP A 102 5.36 4.86 -10.41
CA ASP A 102 4.78 4.23 -11.60
C ASP A 102 3.66 5.09 -12.19
N TYR A 103 2.76 5.62 -11.34
CA TYR A 103 1.68 6.53 -11.77
C TYR A 103 2.24 7.85 -12.33
N LEU A 104 3.14 8.51 -11.61
CA LEU A 104 3.71 9.80 -12.05
C LEU A 104 4.55 9.65 -13.32
N SER A 105 5.21 8.50 -13.52
CA SER A 105 5.97 8.22 -14.76
C SER A 105 5.08 8.08 -15.99
N GLY A 106 3.78 7.85 -15.80
CA GLY A 106 2.80 7.84 -16.88
C GLY A 106 2.29 9.23 -17.28
N LEU A 107 2.65 10.28 -16.53
CA LEU A 107 2.26 11.66 -16.81
C LEU A 107 3.26 12.36 -17.74
N MET A 108 2.86 13.52 -18.27
CA MET A 108 3.76 14.37 -19.08
C MET A 108 4.79 15.09 -18.19
N ASP A 109 5.97 15.37 -18.76
CA ASP A 109 7.22 15.82 -18.11
C ASP A 109 7.17 17.18 -17.38
N THR A 110 6.01 17.84 -17.37
CA THR A 110 5.78 19.17 -16.77
C THR A 110 4.40 19.28 -16.09
N ALA A 111 3.79 18.14 -15.76
CA ALA A 111 2.51 18.11 -15.10
C ALA A 111 2.63 18.53 -13.63
N TRP A 112 1.65 19.33 -13.19
CA TRP A 112 1.37 19.57 -11.78
C TRP A 112 0.16 18.72 -11.38
N ILE A 113 0.27 17.97 -10.29
CA ILE A 113 -0.83 17.15 -9.76
C ILE A 113 -1.09 17.48 -8.29
N ARG A 114 -2.37 17.58 -7.93
CA ARG A 114 -2.79 17.74 -6.54
C ARG A 114 -2.59 16.44 -5.78
N VAL A 115 -2.12 16.52 -4.55
CA VAL A 115 -1.97 15.32 -3.71
C VAL A 115 -3.29 14.61 -3.47
N SER A 116 -4.39 15.35 -3.32
CA SER A 116 -5.73 14.79 -3.17
C SER A 116 -6.15 13.94 -4.39
N GLU A 117 -5.83 14.42 -5.60
CA GLU A 117 -6.08 13.73 -6.87
C GLU A 117 -5.21 12.48 -7.00
N LEU A 118 -3.93 12.59 -6.63
CA LEU A 118 -3.00 11.46 -6.61
C LEU A 118 -3.47 10.37 -5.62
N ALA A 119 -3.83 10.76 -4.39
CA ALA A 119 -4.34 9.85 -3.36
C ALA A 119 -5.62 9.13 -3.83
N LYS A 120 -6.56 9.87 -4.44
CA LYS A 120 -7.78 9.30 -5.00
C LYS A 120 -7.49 8.30 -6.13
N SER A 121 -6.58 8.66 -7.05
CA SER A 121 -6.22 7.83 -8.19
C SER A 121 -5.53 6.52 -7.78
N LEU A 122 -4.71 6.58 -6.74
CA LEU A 122 -3.98 5.43 -6.19
C LEU A 122 -4.82 4.60 -5.20
N GLY A 123 -5.91 5.15 -4.67
CA GLY A 123 -6.70 4.53 -3.61
C GLY A 123 -5.97 4.52 -2.26
N MET A 124 -5.11 5.53 -2.02
CA MET A 124 -4.35 5.73 -0.79
C MET A 124 -4.96 6.86 0.03
N GLN A 125 -4.74 6.85 1.35
CA GLN A 125 -4.99 8.03 2.17
C GLN A 125 -3.98 9.13 1.85
N ALA A 126 -4.39 10.40 2.01
CA ALA A 126 -3.57 11.54 1.61
C ALA A 126 -2.29 11.64 2.45
N GLU A 127 -2.37 11.29 3.74
CA GLU A 127 -1.26 11.29 4.68
C GLU A 127 -0.15 10.34 4.21
N ASP A 128 -0.51 9.11 3.80
CA ASP A 128 0.47 8.13 3.30
C ASP A 128 1.13 8.60 1.99
N VAL A 129 0.39 9.32 1.14
CA VAL A 129 0.94 9.92 -0.09
C VAL A 129 1.95 11.02 0.25
N VAL A 130 1.57 11.95 1.13
CA VAL A 130 2.44 13.04 1.60
C VAL A 130 3.73 12.48 2.22
N ASP A 131 3.60 11.55 3.16
CA ASP A 131 4.74 10.91 3.83
C ASP A 131 5.68 10.24 2.82
N THR A 132 5.12 9.56 1.82
CA THR A 132 5.92 8.90 0.78
C THR A 132 6.59 9.90 -0.16
N LEU A 133 5.90 10.97 -0.57
CA LEU A 133 6.48 12.02 -1.42
C LEU A 133 7.64 12.73 -0.72
N HIS A 134 7.52 12.98 0.58
CA HIS A 134 8.62 13.50 1.39
C HIS A 134 9.81 12.56 1.41
N TRP A 135 9.56 11.28 1.71
CA TRP A 135 10.62 10.28 1.76
C TRP A 135 11.36 10.13 0.43
N LEU A 136 10.64 10.26 -0.70
CA LEU A 136 11.20 10.23 -2.05
C LEU A 136 11.79 11.56 -2.53
N GLN A 137 11.70 12.63 -1.74
CA GLN A 137 12.14 13.98 -2.12
C GLN A 137 11.46 14.48 -3.41
N LEU A 138 10.17 14.19 -3.55
CA LEU A 138 9.32 14.62 -4.68
C LEU A 138 8.48 15.87 -4.36
N CYS A 139 8.53 16.36 -3.13
CA CYS A 139 7.93 17.61 -2.69
C CYS A 139 8.96 18.45 -1.90
N ASP A 140 8.85 19.76 -1.98
CA ASP A 140 9.74 20.68 -1.25
C ASP A 140 9.25 20.82 0.21
N PRO A 141 10.08 20.46 1.20
CA PRO A 141 9.71 20.56 2.62
C PRO A 141 9.37 21.99 3.06
N THR A 142 9.95 23.01 2.43
CA THR A 142 9.75 24.42 2.80
C THR A 142 8.33 24.89 2.46
N VAL A 143 7.80 24.44 1.33
CA VAL A 143 6.42 24.73 0.89
C VAL A 143 5.40 24.15 1.88
N MET A 144 5.75 23.08 2.60
CA MET A 144 4.86 22.42 3.54
C MET A 144 4.90 23.00 4.95
N SER A 145 6.08 23.41 5.44
CA SER A 145 6.19 24.01 6.78
C SER A 145 5.57 25.41 6.88
N GLU A 146 5.47 26.11 5.75
CA GLU A 146 4.93 27.47 5.67
C GLU A 146 3.48 27.52 5.18
N ALA A 147 2.97 26.38 4.69
CA ALA A 147 1.60 26.26 4.19
C ALA A 147 0.59 26.24 5.35
N PRO A 148 -0.49 27.04 5.27
CA PRO A 148 -1.65 26.91 6.16
C PRO A 148 -2.24 25.49 6.14
N ASP A 149 -2.93 25.09 7.22
CA ASP A 149 -3.55 23.76 7.35
C ASP A 149 -4.57 23.41 6.23
N ASP A 150 -5.13 24.42 5.53
CA ASP A 150 -6.06 24.26 4.41
C ASP A 150 -5.39 24.30 3.02
N TYR A 151 -4.06 24.41 2.96
CA TYR A 151 -3.33 24.49 1.69
C TYR A 151 -3.24 23.12 1.01
N GLU A 152 -3.76 23.04 -0.22
CA GLU A 152 -3.66 21.83 -1.02
C GLU A 152 -2.26 21.70 -1.65
N LEU A 153 -1.53 20.62 -1.31
CA LEU A 153 -0.19 20.37 -1.83
C LEU A 153 -0.23 19.95 -3.30
N TRP A 154 0.72 20.50 -4.08
CA TRP A 154 0.94 20.14 -5.47
C TRP A 154 2.32 19.51 -5.67
N VAL A 155 2.37 18.50 -6.52
CA VAL A 155 3.61 17.83 -6.92
C VAL A 155 3.93 18.22 -8.36
N HIS A 156 5.15 18.72 -8.59
CA HIS A 156 5.68 18.93 -9.92
C HIS A 156 6.43 17.69 -10.40
N VAL A 157 6.01 17.12 -11.52
CA VAL A 157 6.61 15.91 -12.08
C VAL A 157 7.89 16.25 -12.84
N TYR A 158 9.00 15.59 -12.51
CA TYR A 158 10.25 15.67 -13.25
C TYR A 158 10.74 14.26 -13.61
N ILE A 159 10.53 13.81 -14.85
CA ILE A 159 10.69 12.38 -15.22
C ILE A 159 12.10 11.87 -14.96
N LYS A 160 13.14 12.67 -15.18
CA LYS A 160 14.53 12.25 -14.93
C LYS A 160 14.76 11.83 -13.48
N HIS A 161 14.11 12.50 -12.52
CA HIS A 161 14.21 12.11 -11.12
C HIS A 161 13.43 10.81 -10.85
N LEU A 162 12.24 10.68 -11.45
CA LEU A 162 11.42 9.45 -11.35
C LEU A 162 12.14 8.22 -11.90
N ASP A 163 12.83 8.31 -13.03
CA ASP A 163 13.59 7.20 -13.61
C ASP A 163 14.70 6.68 -12.68
N SER A 164 15.35 7.59 -11.94
CA SER A 164 16.32 7.20 -10.89
C SER A 164 15.62 6.44 -9.75
N LEU A 165 14.46 6.92 -9.30
CA LEU A 165 13.69 6.29 -8.24
C LEU A 165 13.18 4.89 -8.63
N ARG A 166 12.74 4.68 -9.87
CA ARG A 166 12.32 3.37 -10.40
C ARG A 166 13.40 2.30 -10.28
N ASN A 167 14.66 2.70 -10.37
CA ASN A 167 15.81 1.81 -10.28
C ASN A 167 16.35 1.66 -8.84
N THR A 168 15.82 2.41 -7.87
CA THR A 168 16.31 2.45 -6.49
C THR A 168 15.19 2.14 -5.48
N ALA A 169 14.47 3.16 -5.01
CA ALA A 169 13.46 3.05 -3.95
C ALA A 169 12.12 2.47 -4.44
N ALA A 170 11.76 2.72 -5.69
CA ALA A 170 10.46 2.41 -6.29
C ALA A 170 10.53 1.26 -7.32
N ARG A 171 11.35 0.25 -7.02
CA ARG A 171 11.46 -0.94 -7.89
C ARG A 171 10.14 -1.72 -7.92
N PRO A 172 9.76 -2.34 -9.04
CA PRO A 172 8.58 -3.19 -9.10
C PRO A 172 8.62 -4.34 -8.08
N PRO A 173 7.48 -4.66 -7.44
CA PRO A 173 7.33 -5.83 -6.59
C PRO A 173 7.73 -7.12 -7.30
N ARG A 174 8.40 -8.02 -6.57
CA ARG A 174 8.81 -9.33 -7.10
C ARG A 174 7.63 -10.20 -7.55
N LEU A 175 6.49 -10.08 -6.86
CA LEU A 175 5.25 -10.76 -7.19
C LEU A 175 4.19 -9.70 -7.44
N MET A 176 3.67 -9.66 -8.67
CA MET A 176 2.62 -8.72 -9.08
C MET A 176 1.25 -9.38 -8.98
N LEU A 177 0.32 -8.71 -8.30
CA LEU A 177 -1.08 -9.12 -8.28
C LEU A 177 -1.70 -8.92 -9.66
N ASN A 178 -2.35 -9.96 -10.20
CA ASN A 178 -3.19 -9.84 -11.38
C ASN A 178 -4.65 -9.64 -10.95
N SER A 179 -5.12 -8.38 -10.96
CA SER A 179 -6.47 -8.01 -10.54
C SER A 179 -7.57 -8.72 -11.34
N ARG A 180 -7.31 -9.11 -12.60
CA ARG A 180 -8.29 -9.83 -13.44
C ARG A 180 -8.59 -11.24 -12.93
N LEU A 181 -7.68 -11.84 -12.16
CA LEU A 181 -7.84 -13.17 -11.58
C LEU A 181 -8.47 -13.14 -10.18
N LEU A 182 -8.65 -11.97 -9.60
CA LEU A 182 -9.30 -11.85 -8.29
C LEU A 182 -10.82 -11.93 -8.48
N HIS A 183 -11.40 -13.06 -8.06
CA HIS A 183 -12.83 -13.29 -8.02
C HIS A 183 -13.36 -12.88 -6.64
N TRP A 184 -13.66 -11.60 -6.48
CA TRP A 184 -14.11 -11.02 -5.22
C TRP A 184 -15.03 -9.82 -5.47
N ARG A 185 -16.04 -9.65 -4.63
CA ARG A 185 -16.92 -8.48 -4.61
C ARG A 185 -17.20 -8.07 -3.16
N PRO A 186 -17.44 -6.78 -2.88
CA PRO A 186 -17.88 -6.34 -1.57
C PRO A 186 -19.18 -7.05 -1.17
N ASN A 187 -19.33 -7.36 0.12
CA ASN A 187 -20.62 -7.76 0.66
C ASN A 187 -21.43 -6.47 0.83
N ILE A 188 -22.39 -6.25 -0.08
CA ILE A 188 -23.39 -5.18 0.01
C ILE A 188 -24.34 -5.50 1.16
#